data_AF-A0A2E9BES8-F1
#
_entry.id   AF-A0A2E9BES8-F1
#
_cell.length_a   1.000
_cell.length_b   1.000
_cell.length_c   1.000
_cell.angle_alpha   90.00
_cell.angle_beta   90.00
_cell.angle_gamma   90.00
#
_symmetry.space_group_name_H-M   'P 1'
#
loop_
_entity.id
_entity.type
_entity.pdbx_description
1 polymer ?
#
loop_
_entity_poly.entity_id
_entity_poly.type
_entity_poly.pdbx_seq_one_letter_code
_entity_poly.pdbx_strand_id
1 'polypeptide(L)'
;MPKPWTSELIKKALGVAKCNGSLEAATEDMSLEKAMDVARQKAGDGHLTGADLKAQTREVIGTCVSMRVKIEGLWAKDALTTISNGDWDERFA
;
A
#
# COMPACT_ATOMS: atom_id res chain seq x y z
N MET A 1 0.67 -9.48 16.83
CA MET A 1 0.72 -8.28 15.96
C MET A 1 -0.25 -7.24 16.46
N PRO A 2 0.23 -6.01 16.71
CA PRO A 2 -0.60 -4.91 17.19
C PRO A 2 -1.60 -4.45 16.11
N LYS A 3 -2.82 -4.17 16.57
CA LYS A 3 -3.93 -3.66 15.75
C LYS A 3 -3.87 -2.12 15.69
N PRO A 4 -4.39 -1.49 14.63
CA PRO A 4 -4.99 -2.11 13.44
C PRO A 4 -3.94 -2.73 12.52
N TRP A 5 -4.28 -3.82 11.83
CA TRP A 5 -3.40 -4.41 10.81
C TRP A 5 -3.34 -3.53 9.57
N THR A 6 -2.23 -3.58 8.82
CA THR A 6 -2.06 -2.79 7.59
C THR A 6 -3.20 -3.02 6.60
N SER A 7 -3.69 -4.25 6.49
CA SER A 7 -4.85 -4.59 5.65
C SER A 7 -6.15 -3.90 6.07
N GLU A 8 -6.36 -3.66 7.37
CA GLU A 8 -7.52 -2.90 7.86
C GLU A 8 -7.41 -1.42 7.49
N LEU A 9 -6.21 -0.84 7.57
CA LEU A 9 -5.96 0.53 7.15
C LEU A 9 -6.15 0.71 5.65
N ILE A 10 -5.66 -0.24 4.83
CA ILE A 10 -5.86 -0.25 3.39
C ILE A 10 -7.35 -0.31 3.04
N LYS A 11 -8.12 -1.22 3.66
CA LYS A 11 -9.58 -1.30 3.46
C LYS A 11 -10.29 0.00 3.82
N LYS A 12 -9.93 0.60 4.96
CA LYS A 12 -10.47 1.91 5.39
C LYS A 12 -10.15 3.00 4.39
N ALA A 13 -8.92 3.06 3.87
CA ALA A 13 -8.50 4.05 2.88
C ALA A 13 -9.24 3.88 1.54
N LEU A 14 -9.52 2.63 1.14
CA LEU A 14 -10.32 2.29 -0.03
C LEU A 14 -11.83 2.51 0.18
N GLY A 15 -12.29 2.61 1.42
CA GLY A 15 -13.72 2.70 1.74
C GLY A 15 -14.48 1.38 1.52
N VAL A 16 -13.79 0.24 1.57
CA VAL A 16 -14.38 -1.09 1.32
C VAL A 16 -14.39 -1.93 2.59
N ALA A 17 -15.43 -2.76 2.77
CA ALA A 17 -15.52 -3.68 3.90
C ALA A 17 -14.59 -4.90 3.74
N LYS A 18 -14.35 -5.33 2.48
CA LYS A 18 -13.57 -6.50 2.12
C LYS A 18 -12.96 -6.27 0.73
N CYS A 19 -11.74 -6.76 0.52
CA CYS A 19 -11.14 -6.85 -0.81
C CYS A 19 -11.56 -8.15 -1.52
N ASN A 20 -11.52 -8.11 -2.84
CA ASN A 20 -11.87 -9.19 -3.76
C ASN A 20 -11.41 -10.62 -3.37
N GLY A 21 -12.23 -11.61 -3.75
CA GLY A 21 -12.04 -13.03 -3.41
C GLY A 21 -11.15 -13.83 -4.38
N SER A 22 -11.00 -13.37 -5.62
CA SER A 22 -10.15 -13.95 -6.67
C SER A 22 -9.41 -12.85 -7.45
N LEU A 23 -8.45 -13.22 -8.31
CA LEU A 23 -7.72 -12.25 -9.14
C LEU A 23 -8.64 -11.67 -10.23
N GLU A 24 -9.56 -12.48 -10.73
CA GLU A 24 -10.55 -12.12 -11.75
C GLU A 24 -11.59 -11.13 -11.20
N ALA A 25 -11.93 -11.25 -9.92
CA ALA A 25 -12.87 -10.35 -9.25
C ALA A 25 -12.21 -9.06 -8.72
N ALA A 26 -10.90 -8.88 -8.95
CA ALA A 26 -10.16 -7.77 -8.37
C ALA A 26 -10.40 -6.44 -9.11
N THR A 27 -10.93 -5.47 -8.38
CA THR A 27 -11.31 -4.15 -8.94
C THR A 27 -10.72 -2.97 -8.15
N GLU A 28 -10.20 -3.25 -6.96
CA GLU A 28 -9.72 -2.27 -6.02
C GLU A 28 -8.37 -1.71 -6.47
N ASP A 29 -8.29 -0.39 -6.48
CA ASP A 29 -7.13 0.39 -6.88
C ASP A 29 -7.04 1.63 -5.98
N MET A 30 -5.83 2.08 -5.69
CA MET A 30 -5.59 3.29 -4.91
C MET A 30 -4.42 4.10 -5.46
N SER A 31 -4.42 5.40 -5.22
CA SER A 31 -3.27 6.25 -5.55
C SER A 31 -2.07 5.96 -4.64
N LEU A 32 -0.89 6.36 -5.10
CA LEU A 32 0.32 6.27 -4.28
C LEU A 32 0.20 7.12 -3.01
N GLU A 33 -0.37 8.34 -3.07
CA GLU A 33 -0.53 9.21 -1.89
C GLU A 33 -1.36 8.53 -0.81
N LYS A 34 -2.40 7.81 -1.22
CA LYS A 34 -3.25 7.09 -0.27
C LYS A 34 -2.48 5.94 0.39
N ALA A 35 -1.60 5.26 -0.34
CA ALA A 35 -0.69 4.28 0.26
C ALA A 35 0.34 4.94 1.19
N MET A 36 0.85 6.13 0.84
CA MET A 36 1.74 6.93 1.69
C MET A 36 1.05 7.37 2.98
N ASP A 37 -0.23 7.75 2.94
CA ASP A 37 -0.98 8.13 4.13
C ASP A 37 -1.20 6.94 5.07
N VAL A 38 -1.48 5.75 4.51
CA VAL A 38 -1.51 4.51 5.29
C VAL A 38 -0.14 4.22 5.90
N ALA A 39 0.95 4.45 5.17
CA ALA A 39 2.31 4.28 5.66
C ALA A 39 2.62 5.25 6.82
N ARG A 40 2.31 6.54 6.68
CA ARG A 40 2.46 7.55 7.74
C ARG A 40 1.70 7.16 9.00
N GLN A 41 0.44 6.74 8.85
CA GLN A 41 -0.35 6.29 9.99
C GLN A 41 0.30 5.07 10.67
N LYS A 42 0.67 4.06 9.89
CA LYS A 42 1.21 2.80 10.43
C LYS A 42 2.62 2.95 11.01
N ALA A 43 3.42 3.87 10.46
CA ALA A 43 4.71 4.27 11.00
C ALA A 43 4.57 5.02 12.33
N GLY A 44 3.57 5.91 12.44
CA GLY A 44 3.23 6.58 13.71
C GLY A 44 2.87 5.62 14.84
N ASP A 45 2.32 4.45 14.51
CA ASP A 45 2.05 3.37 15.46
C ASP A 45 3.32 2.56 15.83
N GLY A 46 4.48 2.82 15.21
CA GLY A 46 5.74 2.12 15.47
C GLY A 46 5.81 0.70 14.92
N HIS A 47 5.08 0.42 13.82
CA HIS A 47 4.91 -0.93 13.29
C HIS A 47 5.37 -1.12 11.85
N LEU A 48 6.13 -0.17 11.31
CA LEU A 48 6.88 -0.31 10.07
C LEU A 48 8.38 -0.27 10.36
N THR A 49 9.17 -0.89 9.50
CA THR A 49 10.63 -1.03 9.68
C THR A 49 11.43 -0.16 8.72
N GLY A 50 10.78 0.42 7.71
CA GLY A 50 11.38 1.28 6.72
C GLY A 50 11.94 2.56 7.33
N ALA A 51 13.15 2.92 6.88
CA ALA A 51 13.88 4.08 7.37
C ALA A 51 13.28 5.42 6.95
N ASP A 52 12.55 5.44 5.83
CA ASP A 52 11.92 6.64 5.27
C ASP A 52 10.51 6.32 4.74
N LEU A 53 9.80 7.37 4.31
CA LEU A 53 8.43 7.23 3.80
C LEU A 53 8.36 6.32 2.56
N LYS A 54 9.39 6.32 1.70
CA LYS A 54 9.45 5.45 0.52
C LYS A 54 9.52 3.98 0.93
N ALA A 55 10.42 3.62 1.84
CA ALA A 55 10.58 2.27 2.38
C ALA A 55 9.31 1.81 3.13
N GLN A 56 8.73 2.69 3.94
CA GLN A 56 7.48 2.42 4.67
C GLN A 56 6.31 2.19 3.72
N THR A 57 6.20 3.00 2.66
CA THR A 57 5.15 2.84 1.63
C THR A 57 5.31 1.53 0.88
N ARG A 58 6.55 1.08 0.62
CA ARG A 58 6.81 -0.25 0.03
C ARG A 58 6.31 -1.39 0.92
N GLU A 59 6.47 -1.30 2.25
CA GLU A 59 5.92 -2.31 3.17
C GLU A 59 4.39 -2.37 3.09
N VAL A 60 3.74 -1.20 3.01
CA VAL A 60 2.28 -1.11 2.83
C VAL A 60 1.85 -1.73 1.51
N ILE A 61 2.48 -1.35 0.39
CA ILE A 61 2.19 -1.91 -0.94
C ILE A 61 2.48 -3.41 -0.99
N GLY A 62 3.46 -3.91 -0.24
CA GLY A 62 3.71 -5.34 -0.09
C GLY A 62 2.49 -6.10 0.45
N THR A 63 1.72 -5.47 1.35
CA THR A 63 0.45 -6.03 1.85
C THR A 63 -0.62 -6.08 0.75
N CYS A 64 -0.61 -5.12 -0.19
CA CYS A 64 -1.54 -5.10 -1.33
C CYS A 64 -1.38 -6.30 -2.27
N VAL A 65 -0.23 -6.98 -2.26
CA VAL A 65 -0.01 -8.20 -3.09
C VAL A 65 -1.00 -9.30 -2.74
N SER A 66 -1.18 -9.61 -1.45
CA SER A 66 -2.11 -10.65 -1.01
C SER A 66 -3.56 -10.17 -1.03
N MET A 67 -3.78 -8.86 -0.91
CA MET A 67 -5.10 -8.24 -1.01
C MET A 67 -5.56 -8.04 -2.46
N ARG A 68 -4.67 -8.23 -3.44
CA ARG A 68 -4.90 -8.00 -4.88
C ARG A 68 -5.47 -6.60 -5.13
N VAL A 69 -4.88 -5.62 -4.46
CA VAL A 69 -5.17 -4.20 -4.64
C VAL A 69 -4.11 -3.63 -5.58
N LYS A 70 -4.54 -2.87 -6.58
CA LYS A 70 -3.66 -2.15 -7.50
C LYS A 70 -3.22 -0.81 -6.91
N ILE A 71 -2.10 -0.30 -7.40
CA ILE A 71 -1.60 1.05 -7.13
C ILE A 71 -1.50 1.77 -8.47
N GLU A 72 -2.36 2.78 -8.69
CA GLU A 72 -2.45 3.54 -9.93
C GLU A 72 -2.56 2.64 -11.17
N GLY A 73 -3.43 1.63 -11.07
CA GLY A 73 -3.67 0.66 -12.14
C GLY A 73 -2.60 -0.44 -12.28
N LEU A 74 -1.47 -0.33 -11.58
CA LEU A 74 -0.41 -1.35 -11.56
C LEU A 74 -0.69 -2.40 -10.49
N TRP A 75 -0.38 -3.66 -10.77
CA TRP A 75 -0.36 -4.66 -9.70
C TRP A 75 0.70 -4.31 -8.66
N ALA A 76 0.45 -4.63 -7.39
CA ALA A 76 1.34 -4.26 -6.29
C ALA A 76 2.82 -4.63 -6.54
N LYS A 77 3.11 -5.77 -7.20
CA LYS A 77 4.49 -6.15 -7.58
C LYS A 77 5.12 -5.22 -8.61
N ASP A 78 4.33 -4.77 -9.59
CA ASP A 78 4.77 -3.85 -10.63
C ASP A 78 4.98 -2.45 -10.03
N ALA A 79 4.05 -1.99 -9.19
CA ALA A 79 4.20 -0.74 -8.44
C ALA A 79 5.46 -0.72 -7.54
N LEU A 80 5.80 -1.83 -6.88
CA LEU A 80 7.05 -1.95 -6.13
C LEU A 80 8.29 -1.85 -7.02
N THR A 81 8.22 -2.37 -8.25
CA THR A 81 9.27 -2.22 -9.25
C THR A 81 9.39 -0.77 -9.69
N THR A 82 8.28 -0.10 -10.00
CA THR A 82 8.22 1.34 -10.33
C THR A 82 8.87 2.20 -9.25
N ILE A 83 8.58 1.95 -7.96
CA ILE A 83 9.25 2.63 -6.83
C ILE A 83 10.75 2.31 -6.77
N SER A 84 11.13 1.08 -7.09
CA SER A 84 12.54 0.66 -7.06
C SER A 84 13.36 1.29 -8.19
N ASN A 85 12.73 1.56 -9.33
CA ASN A 85 13.35 2.24 -10.48
C ASN A 85 13.52 3.75 -10.25
N GLY A 86 12.82 4.30 -9.25
CA GLY A 86 12.86 5.74 -8.94
C GLY A 86 11.79 6.56 -9.68
N ASP A 87 10.92 5.91 -10.44
CA ASP A 87 9.90 6.56 -11.29
C ASP A 87 8.91 7.42 -10.48
N TRP A 88 8.79 7.17 -9.16
CA TRP A 88 7.92 7.91 -8.24
C TRP A 88 8.68 8.70 -7.16
N ASP A 89 10.00 8.85 -7.28
CA ASP A 89 10.82 9.45 -6.21
C ASP A 89 10.46 10.90 -5.91
N GLU A 90 10.09 11.68 -6.93
CA GLU A 90 9.63 13.07 -6.75
C GLU A 90 8.38 13.18 -5.87
N ARG A 91 7.58 12.12 -5.77
CA ARG A 91 6.37 12.10 -4.93
C ARG A 91 6.66 11.74 -3.48
N PHE A 92 7.82 11.18 -3.19
CA PHE A 92 8.29 10.89 -1.84
C PHE A 92 9.11 12.03 -1.22
N ALA A 93 9.45 13.04 -2.02
CA ALA A 93 10.24 14.21 -1.61
C ALA A 93 9.47 15.16 -0.68
#